data_AF-A0A2V7DQT5-F1
#
_entry.id   AF-A0A2V7DQT5-F1
#
_cell.length_a   1.000
_cell.length_b   1.000
_cell.length_c   1.000
_cell.angle_alpha   90.00
_cell.angle_beta   90.00
_cell.angle_gamma   90.00
#
_symmetry.space_group_name_H-M   'P 1'
#
loop_
_entity.id
_entity.type
_entity.pdbx_description
1 polymer ?
#
loop_
_entity_poly.entity_id
_entity_poly.type
_entity_poly.pdbx_seq_one_letter_code
_entity_poly.pdbx_strand_id
1 'polypeptide(L)'
;GQSLRQIAQLIRADVGLEITFADVGGWDTHVGQGNERGQLANRLRELAAALAAFTQDLGDRMADVAVVTMSEFGRTVAENGNRGTDHGHATAMLVIGGGVRGGKVYGRWPGLAQVRLHEGRDLAVTTDFRALFTEVAARHLGVPAGLFPGWAQPASLIGLFG
;
A
#
# COMPACT_ATOMS: atom_id res chain seq x y z
N GLY A 1 -12.45 9.36 -0.79
CA GLY A 1 -13.38 9.29 0.35
C GLY A 1 -14.69 8.59 0.04
N GLN A 2 -15.37 8.93 -1.06
CA GLN A 2 -16.70 8.38 -1.37
C GLN A 2 -16.74 6.84 -1.47
N SER A 3 -15.77 6.22 -2.15
CA SER A 3 -15.69 4.77 -2.27
C SER A 3 -15.52 4.08 -0.91
N LEU A 4 -14.63 4.59 -0.05
CA LEU A 4 -14.46 4.06 1.31
C LEU A 4 -15.73 4.21 2.16
N ARG A 5 -16.49 5.30 2.00
CA ARG A 5 -17.79 5.45 2.66
C ARG A 5 -18.78 4.37 2.21
N GLN A 6 -18.85 4.07 0.92
CA GLN A 6 -19.73 3.02 0.40
C GLN A 6 -19.30 1.63 0.88
N ILE A 7 -17.98 1.36 0.90
CA ILE A 7 -17.43 0.13 1.46
C ILE A 7 -17.80 -0.01 2.94
N ALA A 8 -17.67 1.05 3.74
CA ALA A 8 -18.06 1.02 5.14
C ALA A 8 -19.56 0.74 5.34
N GLN A 9 -20.43 1.25 4.44
CA GLN A 9 -21.86 0.93 4.45
C GLN A 9 -22.11 -0.56 4.16
N LEU A 10 -21.41 -1.15 3.19
CA LEU A 10 -21.50 -2.58 2.87
C LEU A 10 -21.03 -3.46 4.03
N ILE A 11 -19.90 -3.10 4.66
CA ILE A 11 -19.38 -3.80 5.84
C ILE A 11 -20.40 -3.74 6.99
N ARG A 12 -20.98 -2.57 7.26
CA ARG A 12 -22.00 -2.42 8.31
C ARG A 12 -23.31 -3.16 8.00
N ALA A 13 -23.65 -3.29 6.74
CA ALA A 13 -24.84 -4.02 6.29
C ALA A 13 -24.66 -5.55 6.37
N ASP A 14 -23.44 -6.04 6.64
CA ASP A 14 -23.12 -7.46 6.82
C ASP A 14 -23.59 -8.34 5.66
N VAL A 15 -23.37 -7.86 4.43
CA VAL A 15 -23.85 -8.52 3.20
C VAL A 15 -22.94 -9.67 2.74
N GLY A 16 -21.99 -10.11 3.57
CA GLY A 16 -20.99 -11.12 3.19
C GLY A 16 -19.88 -10.58 2.27
N LEU A 17 -19.42 -9.34 2.50
CA LEU A 17 -18.32 -8.74 1.74
C LEU A 17 -16.98 -9.38 2.12
N GLU A 18 -16.34 -10.09 1.19
CA GLU A 18 -15.02 -10.71 1.41
C GLU A 18 -13.85 -9.84 0.92
N ILE A 19 -13.99 -9.26 -0.28
CA ILE A 19 -12.95 -8.43 -0.92
C ILE A 19 -13.62 -7.29 -1.68
N THR A 20 -13.02 -6.10 -1.61
CA THR A 20 -13.44 -4.92 -2.38
C THR A 20 -12.23 -4.10 -2.80
N PHE A 21 -12.38 -3.32 -3.87
CA PHE A 21 -11.35 -2.47 -4.42
C PHE A 21 -11.86 -1.04 -4.51
N ALA A 22 -10.97 -0.08 -4.23
CA ALA A 22 -11.24 1.34 -4.40
C ALA A 22 -10.04 2.00 -5.08
N ASP A 23 -10.25 2.42 -6.32
CA ASP A 23 -9.23 3.13 -7.08
C ASP A 23 -9.26 4.63 -6.77
N VAL A 24 -8.07 5.25 -6.80
CA VAL A 24 -7.91 6.69 -6.67
C VAL A 24 -6.84 7.16 -7.65
N GLY A 25 -7.23 8.06 -8.56
CA GLY A 25 -6.33 8.65 -9.55
C GLY A 25 -5.59 9.89 -9.07
N GLY A 26 -4.83 10.52 -9.97
CA GLY A 26 -4.13 11.78 -9.70
C GLY A 26 -2.75 11.64 -9.06
N TRP A 27 -2.21 10.42 -9.03
CA TRP A 27 -0.86 10.11 -8.53
C TRP A 27 0.21 10.26 -9.58
N ASP A 28 -0.13 10.20 -10.88
CA ASP A 28 0.85 10.25 -11.95
C ASP A 28 1.32 11.67 -12.30
N THR A 29 2.22 12.19 -11.47
CA THR A 29 2.66 13.58 -11.51
C THR A 29 4.11 13.62 -11.96
N HIS A 30 4.43 14.32 -13.05
CA HIS A 30 5.81 14.39 -13.60
C HIS A 30 6.36 15.81 -13.67
N VAL A 31 5.52 16.80 -13.39
CA VAL A 31 5.82 18.23 -13.59
C VAL A 31 5.31 19.00 -12.40
N GLY A 32 6.14 19.89 -11.86
CA GLY A 32 5.73 20.80 -10.78
C GLY A 32 5.05 20.10 -9.61
N GLN A 33 5.56 18.94 -9.18
CA GLN A 33 5.00 18.17 -8.06
C GLN A 33 4.88 19.01 -6.79
N GLY A 34 5.78 19.98 -6.64
CA GLY A 34 5.90 20.84 -5.48
C GLY A 34 6.45 20.09 -4.27
N ASN A 35 6.52 20.81 -3.15
CA ASN A 35 7.07 20.32 -1.90
C ASN A 35 5.94 19.88 -0.95
N GLU A 36 6.01 20.19 0.34
CA GLU A 36 5.01 19.86 1.36
C GLU A 36 3.60 20.44 1.12
N ARG A 37 3.47 21.41 0.21
CA ARG A 37 2.18 21.99 -0.22
C ARG A 37 1.80 21.66 -1.66
N GLY A 38 2.61 20.83 -2.32
CA GLY A 38 2.48 20.44 -3.72
C GLY A 38 1.41 19.39 -3.99
N GLN A 39 1.23 19.05 -5.26
CA GLN A 39 0.21 18.09 -5.72
C GLN A 39 0.36 16.73 -5.05
N LEU A 40 1.58 16.18 -4.99
CA LEU A 40 1.81 14.86 -4.38
C LEU A 40 1.51 14.89 -2.86
N ALA A 41 1.97 15.92 -2.16
CA ALA A 41 1.68 16.10 -0.74
C ALA A 41 0.17 16.25 -0.48
N ASN A 42 -0.57 16.91 -1.37
CA ASN A 42 -2.03 17.02 -1.27
C ASN A 42 -2.71 15.65 -1.41
N ARG A 43 -2.29 14.83 -2.38
CA ARG A 43 -2.82 13.47 -2.56
C ARG A 43 -2.52 12.56 -1.37
N LEU A 44 -1.30 12.64 -0.82
CA LEU A 44 -0.95 11.93 0.41
C LEU A 44 -1.82 12.36 1.59
N ARG A 45 -2.10 13.66 1.75
CA ARG A 45 -3.01 14.16 2.79
C ARG A 45 -4.44 13.67 2.62
N GLU A 46 -4.96 13.67 1.39
CA GLU A 46 -6.29 13.15 1.08
C GLU A 46 -6.39 11.65 1.37
N LEU A 47 -5.38 10.86 0.98
CA LEU A 47 -5.32 9.43 1.29
C LEU A 47 -5.31 9.20 2.80
N ALA A 48 -4.45 9.90 3.53
CA ALA A 48 -4.35 9.78 4.98
C ALA A 48 -5.67 10.14 5.67
N ALA A 49 -6.30 11.25 5.28
CA ALA A 49 -7.59 11.67 5.84
C ALA A 49 -8.71 10.67 5.52
N ALA A 50 -8.73 10.11 4.31
CA ALA A 50 -9.73 9.13 3.91
C ALA A 50 -9.58 7.79 4.68
N LEU A 51 -8.34 7.31 4.85
CA LEU A 51 -8.06 6.12 5.66
C LEU A 51 -8.40 6.35 7.13
N ALA A 52 -8.02 7.49 7.71
CA ALA A 52 -8.36 7.84 9.08
C ALA A 52 -9.89 7.87 9.29
N ALA A 53 -10.61 8.57 8.41
CA ALA A 53 -12.07 8.63 8.48
C ALA A 53 -12.72 7.24 8.32
N PHE A 54 -12.22 6.40 7.41
CA PHE A 54 -12.70 5.03 7.23
C PHE A 54 -12.50 4.17 8.49
N THR A 55 -11.29 4.21 9.08
CA THR A 55 -11.01 3.47 10.32
C THR A 55 -11.87 3.95 11.48
N GLN A 56 -12.11 5.27 11.59
CA GLN A 56 -12.97 5.84 12.62
C GLN A 56 -14.45 5.46 12.42
N ASP A 57 -14.93 5.44 11.17
CA ASP A 57 -16.32 5.11 10.82
C ASP A 57 -16.65 3.62 11.05
N LEU A 58 -15.65 2.74 10.94
CA LEU A 58 -15.83 1.31 11.25
C LEU A 58 -15.67 0.99 12.74
N GLY A 59 -14.87 1.75 13.49
CA GLY A 59 -14.67 1.52 14.92
C GLY A 59 -14.24 0.08 15.22
N ASP A 60 -14.94 -0.60 16.12
CA ASP A 60 -14.66 -1.99 16.52
C ASP A 60 -14.71 -2.98 15.35
N ARG A 61 -15.46 -2.68 14.27
CA ARG A 61 -15.50 -3.52 13.06
C ARG A 61 -14.17 -3.57 12.32
N MET A 62 -13.24 -2.66 12.58
CA MET A 62 -11.87 -2.77 12.04
C MET A 62 -11.16 -4.04 12.49
N ALA A 63 -11.60 -4.70 13.58
CA ALA A 63 -11.07 -5.99 14.01
C ALA A 63 -11.24 -7.10 12.95
N ASP A 64 -12.23 -6.96 12.05
CA ASP A 64 -12.56 -7.93 11.01
C ASP A 64 -12.14 -7.47 9.60
N VAL A 65 -11.45 -6.32 9.49
CA VAL A 65 -11.13 -5.69 8.20
C VAL A 65 -9.63 -5.46 8.09
N ALA A 66 -9.03 -5.84 6.97
CA ALA A 66 -7.68 -5.45 6.58
C ALA A 66 -7.70 -4.56 5.34
N VAL A 67 -7.12 -3.36 5.45
CA VAL A 67 -6.92 -2.42 4.34
C VAL A 67 -5.47 -2.54 3.86
N VAL A 68 -5.29 -2.72 2.56
CA VAL A 68 -3.99 -2.76 1.90
C VAL A 68 -3.96 -1.69 0.80
N THR A 69 -2.96 -0.81 0.82
CA THR A 69 -2.72 0.12 -0.29
C THR A 69 -1.70 -0.45 -1.26
N MET A 70 -1.91 -0.23 -2.57
CA MET A 70 -0.96 -0.61 -3.61
C MET A 70 -0.83 0.51 -4.64
N SER A 71 0.32 0.57 -5.30
CA SER A 71 0.54 1.37 -6.50
C SER A 71 1.21 0.51 -7.56
N GLU A 72 0.95 0.82 -8.83
CA GLU A 72 1.58 0.19 -9.99
C GLU A 72 3.03 0.64 -10.22
N PHE A 73 3.44 1.77 -9.63
CA PHE A 73 4.80 2.29 -9.78
C PHE A 73 5.35 2.89 -8.48
N GLY A 74 6.68 2.95 -8.42
CA GLY A 74 7.45 3.78 -7.52
C GLY A 74 7.81 5.14 -8.12
N ARG A 75 8.69 5.88 -7.45
CA ARG A 75 9.24 7.15 -7.95
C ARG A 75 10.76 7.12 -7.97
N THR A 76 11.36 7.87 -8.89
CA THR A 76 12.79 8.17 -8.84
C THR A 76 13.13 8.94 -7.57
N VAL A 77 14.35 8.75 -7.07
CA VAL A 77 14.80 9.46 -5.85
C VAL A 77 15.11 10.93 -6.15
N ALA A 78 15.71 11.20 -7.32
CA ALA A 78 16.02 12.55 -7.76
C ALA A 78 14.84 13.20 -8.49
N GLU A 79 14.73 14.53 -8.34
CA GLU A 79 13.84 15.38 -9.12
C GLU A 79 14.28 15.39 -10.60
N ASN A 80 13.33 15.33 -11.52
CA ASN A 80 13.55 15.45 -12.96
C ASN A 80 13.65 16.94 -13.37
N GLY A 81 13.99 17.20 -14.65
CA GLY A 81 14.16 18.56 -15.17
C GLY A 81 12.89 19.44 -15.16
N ASN A 82 11.72 18.86 -14.89
CA ASN A 82 10.42 19.53 -14.89
C ASN A 82 9.89 19.82 -13.47
N ARG A 83 10.75 19.71 -12.45
CA ARG A 83 10.37 19.86 -11.04
C ARG A 83 9.34 18.82 -10.57
N GLY A 84 9.49 17.59 -11.05
CA GLY A 84 8.70 16.42 -10.64
C GLY A 84 9.59 15.18 -10.47
N THR A 85 9.00 13.99 -10.43
CA THR A 85 9.76 12.72 -10.38
C THR A 85 9.19 11.74 -11.39
N ASP A 86 10.07 10.95 -11.99
CA ASP A 86 9.68 9.95 -12.98
C ASP A 86 9.24 8.65 -12.28
N HIS A 87 8.76 7.67 -13.07
CA HIS A 87 8.43 6.34 -12.56
C HIS A 87 9.68 5.60 -12.09
N GLY A 88 9.55 4.92 -10.95
CA GLY A 88 10.56 4.03 -10.37
C GLY A 88 9.98 2.65 -10.05
N HIS A 89 10.83 1.74 -9.58
CA HIS A 89 10.46 0.33 -9.41
C HIS A 89 9.81 0.01 -8.05
N ALA A 90 10.38 0.51 -6.95
CA ALA A 90 9.89 0.19 -5.61
C ALA A 90 8.90 1.24 -5.08
N THR A 91 7.89 0.76 -4.36
CA THR A 91 6.86 1.55 -3.70
C THR A 91 6.69 1.11 -2.23
N ALA A 92 5.85 1.82 -1.49
CA ALA A 92 5.44 1.44 -0.14
C ALA A 92 3.97 1.02 -0.13
N MET A 93 3.68 -0.13 0.49
CA MET A 93 2.32 -0.59 0.75
C MET A 93 2.01 -0.38 2.23
N LEU A 94 0.89 0.28 2.52
CA LEU A 94 0.38 0.44 3.88
C LEU A 94 -0.63 -0.66 4.16
N VAL A 95 -0.53 -1.27 5.34
CA VAL A 95 -1.47 -2.29 5.81
C VAL A 95 -1.99 -1.87 7.18
N ILE A 96 -3.32 -1.80 7.32
CA ILE A 96 -4.00 -1.35 8.54
C ILE A 96 -5.19 -2.28 8.79
N GLY A 97 -5.42 -2.67 10.05
CA GLY A 97 -6.64 -3.36 10.43
C GLY A 97 -6.44 -4.53 11.39
N GLY A 98 -7.46 -5.38 11.47
CA GLY A 98 -7.53 -6.52 12.37
C GLY A 98 -6.40 -7.53 12.17
N GLY A 99 -5.80 -7.97 13.28
CA GLY A 99 -4.70 -8.93 13.28
C GLY A 99 -3.37 -8.41 12.73
N VAL A 100 -3.32 -7.19 12.18
CA VAL A 100 -2.09 -6.60 11.64
C VAL A 100 -1.16 -6.21 12.79
N ARG A 101 0.07 -6.74 12.77
CA ARG A 101 1.17 -6.36 13.66
C ARG A 101 1.75 -5.00 13.24
N GLY A 102 0.97 -3.95 13.46
CA GLY A 102 1.29 -2.57 13.08
C GLY A 102 2.47 -1.96 13.84
N GLY A 103 2.75 -0.67 13.56
CA GLY A 103 3.84 0.08 14.19
C GLY A 103 5.24 -0.32 13.71
N LYS A 104 5.34 -0.99 12.56
CA LYS A 104 6.59 -1.51 12.00
C LYS A 104 6.71 -1.18 10.52
N VAL A 105 7.94 -1.00 10.08
CA VAL A 105 8.29 -1.04 8.66
C VAL A 105 8.78 -2.45 8.35
N TYR A 106 8.05 -3.15 7.49
CA TYR A 106 8.43 -4.47 7.01
C TYR A 106 9.30 -4.35 5.75
N GLY A 107 10.10 -5.39 5.50
CA GLY A 107 11.08 -5.38 4.41
C GLY A 107 12.41 -4.74 4.82
N ARG A 108 13.30 -4.58 3.85
CA ARG A 108 14.62 -3.96 4.06
C ARG A 108 14.58 -2.52 3.54
N TRP A 109 15.07 -1.58 4.33
CA TRP A 109 15.29 -0.20 3.89
C TRP A 109 16.77 0.00 3.54
N PRO A 110 17.13 0.06 2.24
CA PRO A 110 18.53 0.18 1.82
C PRO A 110 19.07 1.62 1.94
N GLY A 111 18.21 2.60 2.23
CA GLY A 111 18.56 4.03 2.26
C GLY A 111 18.56 4.66 0.86
N LEU A 112 18.91 5.95 0.80
CA LEU A 112 18.90 6.77 -0.42
C LEU A 112 20.29 6.99 -1.04
N ALA A 113 21.34 6.37 -0.50
CA ALA A 113 22.67 6.50 -1.06
C ALA A 113 22.70 5.96 -2.50
N GLN A 114 23.32 6.69 -3.43
CA GLN A 114 23.28 6.36 -4.86
C GLN A 114 23.69 4.91 -5.18
N VAL A 115 24.71 4.39 -4.50
CA VAL A 115 25.18 2.99 -4.63
C VAL A 115 24.17 1.94 -4.19
N ARG A 116 23.14 2.33 -3.44
CA ARG A 116 22.04 1.47 -2.96
C ARG A 116 20.82 1.52 -3.86
N LEU A 117 20.77 2.47 -4.80
CA LEU A 117 19.64 2.65 -5.71
C LEU A 117 19.71 1.63 -6.85
N HIS A 118 18.54 1.13 -7.26
CA HIS A 118 18.39 0.36 -8.47
C HIS A 118 18.80 1.24 -9.66
N GLU A 119 19.77 0.76 -10.43
CA GLU A 119 20.38 1.47 -11.56
C GLU A 119 20.89 2.88 -11.21
N GLY A 120 21.16 3.15 -9.92
CA GLY A 120 21.59 4.46 -9.45
C GLY A 120 20.49 5.54 -9.46
N ARG A 121 19.21 5.17 -9.67
CA ARG A 121 18.11 6.11 -9.95
C ARG A 121 16.92 6.02 -8.99
N ASP A 122 16.42 4.81 -8.75
CA ASP A 122 15.22 4.58 -7.95
C ASP A 122 15.45 3.52 -6.86
N LEU A 123 14.50 3.36 -5.95
CA LEU A 123 14.65 2.40 -4.85
C LEU A 123 14.59 0.97 -5.38
N ALA A 124 15.50 0.10 -4.90
CA ALA A 124 15.44 -1.32 -5.18
C ALA A 124 14.24 -1.98 -4.47
N VAL A 125 13.55 -2.87 -5.18
CA VAL A 125 12.46 -3.67 -4.61
C VAL A 125 13.06 -4.66 -3.61
N THR A 126 12.69 -4.55 -2.34
CA THR A 126 13.20 -5.42 -1.28
C THR A 126 12.23 -6.52 -0.86
N THR A 127 10.95 -6.35 -1.22
CA THR A 127 9.86 -7.29 -0.94
C THR A 127 8.98 -7.39 -2.18
N ASP A 128 8.75 -8.62 -2.64
CA ASP A 128 7.81 -8.91 -3.72
C ASP A 128 6.37 -8.71 -3.21
N PHE A 129 5.54 -7.96 -3.93
CA PHE A 129 4.15 -7.70 -3.53
C PHE A 129 3.37 -9.00 -3.34
N ARG A 130 3.68 -10.05 -4.12
CA ARG A 130 3.03 -11.36 -4.02
C ARG A 130 3.20 -11.99 -2.64
N ALA A 131 4.30 -11.72 -1.94
CA ALA A 131 4.49 -12.19 -0.58
C ALA A 131 3.51 -11.53 0.41
N LEU A 132 3.24 -10.24 0.23
CA LEU A 132 2.25 -9.51 1.03
C LEU A 132 0.83 -10.04 0.77
N PHE A 133 0.44 -10.14 -0.50
CA PHE A 133 -0.89 -10.66 -0.85
C PHE A 133 -1.09 -12.11 -0.40
N THR A 134 -0.05 -12.95 -0.52
CA THR A 134 -0.11 -14.33 -0.03
C THR A 134 -0.33 -14.38 1.47
N GLU A 135 0.34 -13.51 2.24
CA GLU A 135 0.13 -13.46 3.68
C GLU A 135 -1.26 -12.93 4.05
N VAL A 136 -1.76 -11.88 3.40
CA VAL A 136 -3.13 -11.38 3.61
C VAL A 136 -4.14 -12.48 3.30
N ALA A 137 -4.00 -13.15 2.16
CA ALA A 137 -4.88 -14.24 1.77
C ALA A 137 -4.85 -15.39 2.79
N ALA A 138 -3.67 -15.81 3.23
CA ALA A 138 -3.53 -16.92 4.18
C ALA A 138 -3.99 -16.58 5.59
N ARG A 139 -3.70 -15.37 6.09
CA ARG A 139 -3.89 -15.00 7.50
C ARG A 139 -5.19 -14.26 7.77
N HIS A 140 -5.67 -13.47 6.82
CA HIS A 140 -6.92 -12.72 6.96
C HIS A 140 -8.09 -13.47 6.32
N LEU A 141 -7.91 -13.98 5.10
CA LEU A 141 -8.99 -14.64 4.34
C LEU A 141 -9.04 -16.17 4.53
N GLY A 142 -8.04 -16.77 5.16
CA GLY A 142 -7.96 -18.23 5.33
C GLY A 142 -7.77 -19.00 4.02
N VAL A 143 -7.30 -18.35 2.95
CA VAL A 143 -7.07 -18.95 1.63
C VAL A 143 -5.76 -19.76 1.64
N PRO A 144 -5.75 -21.01 1.16
CA PRO A 144 -4.54 -21.83 1.15
C PRO A 144 -3.45 -21.29 0.20
N ALA A 145 -2.23 -21.82 0.33
CA ALA A 145 -1.08 -21.43 -0.47
C ALA A 145 -1.28 -21.67 -1.98
N GLY A 146 -0.45 -21.03 -2.81
CA GLY A 146 -0.49 -21.18 -4.27
C GLY A 146 -1.32 -20.13 -5.00
N LEU A 147 -1.55 -18.96 -4.39
CA LEU A 147 -2.30 -17.84 -4.97
C LEU A 147 -1.71 -17.36 -6.32
N PHE A 148 -0.39 -17.45 -6.49
CA PHE A 148 0.31 -16.99 -7.68
C PHE A 148 0.96 -18.16 -8.44
N PRO A 149 0.36 -18.64 -9.53
CA PRO A 149 0.92 -19.72 -10.33
C PRO A 149 2.33 -19.40 -10.85
N GLY A 150 3.25 -20.36 -10.73
CA GLY A 150 4.62 -20.23 -11.21
C GLY A 150 5.53 -19.33 -10.37
N TRP A 151 5.03 -18.73 -9.28
CA TRP A 151 5.85 -17.99 -8.34
C TRP A 151 6.31 -18.90 -7.19
N ALA A 152 7.62 -18.98 -6.98
CA ALA A 152 8.20 -19.71 -5.86
C ALA A 152 8.00 -18.91 -4.56
N GLN A 153 6.91 -19.21 -3.85
CA GLN A 153 6.60 -18.58 -2.59
C GLN A 153 7.77 -18.76 -1.59
N PRO A 154 8.21 -17.70 -0.90
CA PRO A 154 9.21 -17.80 0.16
C PRO A 154 8.77 -18.77 1.28
N ALA A 155 9.73 -19.48 1.88
CA ALA A 155 9.45 -20.45 2.94
C ALA A 155 8.80 -19.83 4.19
N SER A 156 9.03 -18.55 4.45
CA SER A 156 8.41 -17.80 5.54
C SER A 156 7.60 -16.62 5.01
N LEU A 157 6.44 -16.39 5.62
CA LEU A 157 5.65 -15.16 5.42
C LEU A 157 6.38 -13.95 6.02
N ILE A 158 5.94 -12.74 5.66
CA ILE A 158 6.51 -11.46 6.11
C ILE A 158 6.30 -11.26 7.61
N GLY A 159 5.24 -11.84 8.18
CA GLY A 159 4.87 -11.72 9.59
C GLY A 159 4.04 -10.46 9.87
N LEU A 160 3.29 -10.00 8.88
CA LEU A 160 2.34 -8.90 8.94
C LEU A 160 1.18 -9.17 9.89
N PHE A 161 0.74 -10.42 10.02
CA PHE A 161 -0.40 -10.78 10.89
C PHE A 161 0.04 -11.57 12.14
N GLY A 162 -0.75 -11.45 13.21
CA GLY A 162 -0.46 -12.03 14.53
C GLY A 162 -1.60 -12.78 15.15
#